data_AF-A0A4U9CXD0-F1
#
_entry.id   AF-A0A4U9CXD0-F1
#
_cell.length_a   1.000
_cell.length_b   1.000
_cell.length_c   1.000
_cell.angle_alpha   90.00
_cell.angle_beta   90.00
_cell.angle_gamma   90.00
#
_symmetry.space_group_name_H-M   'P 1'
#
loop_
_entity.id
_entity.type
_entity.pdbx_description
1 polymer ?
#
loop_
_entity_poly.entity_id
_entity_poly.type
_entity_poly.pdbx_seq_one_letter_code
_entity_poly.pdbx_strand_id
1 'polypeptide(L)'
;MANIAGYRAIVEAAHEFGRFFTGQITAAGKVPPAKVMVIGAGVAGLAAIGAANSLGAIVRAFDTRPEVKEQVQSMGAEFLELDFKEEAGSGDGYAKVMSEAFIKAEMALLPPRQKRSISSSLRR
;
A
#
# COMPACT_ATOMS: atom_id res chain seq x y z
N MET A 1 18.73 4.05 7.75
CA MET A 1 17.73 5.14 7.82
C MET A 1 16.41 4.82 7.13
N ALA A 2 16.40 4.14 5.98
CA ALA A 2 15.16 3.82 5.24
C ALA A 2 14.08 3.09 6.07
N ASN A 3 14.46 2.14 6.94
CA ASN A 3 13.51 1.42 7.81
C ASN A 3 12.78 2.40 8.76
N ILE A 4 13.53 3.27 9.45
CA ILE A 4 12.98 4.30 10.36
C ILE A 4 12.02 5.22 9.60
N ALA A 5 12.38 5.62 8.38
CA ALA A 5 11.54 6.48 7.56
C ALA A 5 10.19 5.80 7.21
N GLY A 6 10.22 4.51 6.84
CA GLY A 6 9.00 3.75 6.56
C GLY A 6 8.07 3.63 7.76
N TYR A 7 8.63 3.32 8.94
CA TYR A 7 7.86 3.29 10.19
C TYR A 7 7.29 4.68 10.53
N ARG A 8 8.12 5.73 10.49
CA ARG A 8 7.69 7.09 10.81
C ARG A 8 6.60 7.59 9.86
N ALA A 9 6.68 7.25 8.58
CA ALA A 9 5.65 7.63 7.60
C ALA A 9 4.26 7.12 7.99
N ILE A 10 4.14 5.91 8.55
CA ILE A 10 2.86 5.38 9.03
C ILE A 10 2.39 6.08 10.30
N VAL A 11 3.31 6.44 11.21
CA VAL A 11 2.96 7.22 12.41
C VAL A 11 2.41 8.59 12.03
N GLU A 12 3.06 9.30 11.10
CA GLU A 12 2.56 10.58 10.59
C GLU A 12 1.21 10.42 9.90
N ALA A 13 1.07 9.37 9.08
CA ALA A 13 -0.19 9.08 8.42
C ALA A 13 -1.31 8.84 9.44
N ALA A 14 -1.06 8.11 10.52
CA ALA A 14 -2.03 7.88 11.60
C ALA A 14 -2.35 9.15 12.40
N HIS A 15 -1.37 10.04 12.59
CA HIS A 15 -1.57 11.32 13.27
C HIS A 15 -2.50 12.25 12.46
N GLU A 16 -2.29 12.34 11.15
CA GLU A 16 -3.07 13.20 10.25
C GLU A 16 -4.42 12.57 9.85
N PHE A 17 -4.52 11.24 9.88
CA PHE A 17 -5.72 10.53 9.44
C PHE A 17 -6.80 10.52 10.52
N GLY A 18 -7.87 11.28 10.31
CA GLY A 18 -8.98 11.42 11.27
C GLY A 18 -9.91 10.21 11.46
N ARG A 19 -9.45 8.98 11.18
CA ARG A 19 -10.18 7.72 11.38
C ARG A 19 -9.26 6.62 11.90
N PHE A 20 -9.84 5.56 12.45
CA PHE A 20 -9.07 4.40 12.90
C PHE A 20 -8.42 3.64 11.74
N PHE A 21 -7.19 3.19 11.98
CA PHE A 21 -6.52 2.22 11.13
C PHE A 21 -7.12 0.82 11.32
N THR A 22 -7.32 0.42 12.59
CA THR A 22 -7.89 -0.87 12.94
C THR A 22 -9.40 -0.88 12.74
N GLY A 23 -9.90 -1.92 12.08
CA GLY A 23 -11.33 -2.21 12.05
C GLY A 23 -11.80 -2.73 13.39
N GLN A 24 -12.94 -2.23 13.89
CA GLN A 24 -13.49 -2.63 15.18
C GLN A 24 -15.01 -2.70 15.16
N ILE A 25 -15.56 -3.60 15.97
CA ILE A 25 -16.99 -3.68 16.26
C ILE A 25 -17.17 -3.19 17.69
N THR A 26 -18.00 -2.16 17.85
CA THR A 26 -18.31 -1.56 19.15
C THR A 26 -19.82 -1.55 19.37
N ALA A 27 -20.27 -1.18 20.57
CA ALA A 27 -21.70 -0.97 20.83
C ALA A 27 -22.33 0.10 19.91
N ALA A 28 -21.52 1.06 19.43
CA ALA A 28 -21.96 2.11 18.50
C ALA A 28 -21.94 1.69 17.02
N GLY A 29 -21.57 0.44 16.71
CA GLY A 29 -21.54 -0.10 15.36
C GLY A 29 -20.16 -0.57 14.90
N LYS A 30 -20.09 -0.92 13.61
CA LYS A 30 -18.90 -1.47 12.95
C LYS A 30 -18.12 -0.39 12.20
N VAL A 31 -16.85 -0.23 12.54
CA VAL A 31 -15.90 0.63 11.82
C VAL A 31 -15.02 -0.25 10.93
N PRO A 32 -14.99 -0.03 9.60
CA PRO A 32 -14.10 -0.77 8.72
C PRO A 32 -12.63 -0.33 8.92
N PRO A 33 -11.66 -1.24 8.70
CA PRO A 33 -10.24 -0.89 8.75
C PRO A 33 -9.87 0.11 7.65
N ALA A 34 -8.81 0.88 7.89
CA ALA A 34 -8.20 1.72 6.86
C ALA A 34 -7.61 0.86 5.74
N LYS A 35 -7.52 1.45 4.55
CA LYS A 35 -6.87 0.84 3.38
C LYS A 35 -5.62 1.64 3.05
N VAL A 36 -4.47 0.98 3.07
CA VAL A 36 -3.16 1.61 2.83
C VAL A 36 -2.56 1.04 1.54
N MET A 37 -2.09 1.93 0.68
CA MET A 37 -1.31 1.57 -0.51
C MET A 37 0.15 1.95 -0.28
N VAL A 38 1.07 1.00 -0.50
CA VAL A 38 2.51 1.26 -0.49
C VAL A 38 3.07 1.06 -1.89
N ILE A 39 3.63 2.10 -2.48
CA ILE A 39 4.28 2.05 -3.80
C ILE A 39 5.79 1.94 -3.57
N GLY A 40 6.39 0.86 -4.07
CA GLY A 40 7.76 0.44 -3.82
C GLY A 40 7.90 -0.40 -2.54
N ALA A 41 8.42 -1.62 -2.68
CA ALA A 41 8.66 -2.59 -1.60
C ALA A 41 10.17 -2.79 -1.34
N GLY A 42 10.93 -1.68 -1.31
CA GLY A 42 12.28 -1.64 -0.74
C GLY A 42 12.26 -1.60 0.79
N VAL A 43 13.40 -1.33 1.43
CA VAL A 43 13.53 -1.33 2.91
C VAL A 43 12.52 -0.41 3.61
N ALA A 44 12.29 0.80 3.06
CA ALA A 44 11.30 1.73 3.62
C ALA A 44 9.86 1.24 3.39
N GLY A 45 9.57 0.73 2.20
CA GLY A 45 8.24 0.22 1.85
C GLY A 45 7.83 -0.95 2.72
N LEU A 46 8.73 -1.92 2.91
CA LEU A 46 8.49 -3.08 3.77
C LEU A 46 8.28 -2.67 5.24
N ALA A 47 9.05 -1.70 5.74
CA ALA A 47 8.84 -1.15 7.07
C ALA A 47 7.45 -0.48 7.21
N ALA A 48 7.01 0.26 6.18
CA ALA A 48 5.69 0.85 6.15
C ALA A 48 4.57 -0.20 6.07
N ILE A 49 4.75 -1.26 5.27
CA ILE A 49 3.81 -2.39 5.18
C ILE A 49 3.64 -3.06 6.55
N GLY A 50 4.76 -3.37 7.22
CA GLY A 50 4.73 -3.99 8.54
C GLY A 50 4.05 -3.11 9.59
N ALA A 51 4.36 -1.81 9.60
CA ALA A 51 3.74 -0.86 10.52
C ALA A 51 2.24 -0.67 10.25
N ALA A 52 1.82 -0.57 8.99
CA ALA A 52 0.40 -0.42 8.64
C ALA A 52 -0.40 -1.69 8.96
N ASN A 53 0.16 -2.88 8.68
CA ASN A 53 -0.51 -4.14 8.97
C ASN A 53 -0.61 -4.38 10.49
N SER A 54 0.43 -4.06 11.27
CA SER A 54 0.35 -4.20 12.74
C SER A 54 -0.70 -3.29 13.37
N LEU A 55 -1.01 -2.15 12.74
CA LEU A 55 -2.13 -1.27 13.11
C LEU A 55 -3.50 -1.79 12.64
N GLY A 56 -3.57 -2.96 11.99
CA GLY A 56 -4.83 -3.58 11.54
C GLY A 56 -5.44 -2.98 10.29
N ALA A 57 -4.64 -2.26 9.49
CA ALA A 57 -5.08 -1.78 8.17
C ALA A 57 -5.02 -2.90 7.12
N ILE A 58 -5.85 -2.79 6.09
CA ILE A 58 -5.72 -3.60 4.89
C ILE A 58 -4.64 -2.97 4.01
N VAL A 59 -3.51 -3.65 3.87
CA VAL A 59 -2.36 -3.14 3.12
C VAL A 59 -2.31 -3.75 1.74
N ARG A 60 -2.11 -2.88 0.74
CA ARG A 60 -1.81 -3.24 -0.64
C ARG A 60 -0.46 -2.67 -0.99
N ALA A 61 0.34 -3.40 -1.74
CA ALA A 61 1.62 -2.90 -2.20
C ALA A 61 1.85 -3.19 -3.68
N PHE A 62 2.58 -2.30 -4.33
CA PHE A 62 3.02 -2.45 -5.71
C PHE A 62 4.52 -2.21 -5.77
N ASP A 63 5.26 -3.05 -6.49
CA ASP A 63 6.65 -2.84 -6.87
C ASP A 63 6.82 -3.36 -8.29
N THR A 64 7.72 -2.75 -9.08
CA THR A 64 8.00 -3.20 -10.45
C THR A 64 8.72 -4.55 -10.47
N ARG A 65 9.40 -4.90 -9.38
CA ARG A 65 10.19 -6.13 -9.27
C ARG A 65 9.30 -7.31 -8.84
N PRO A 66 9.26 -8.42 -9.58
CA PRO A 66 8.48 -9.58 -9.20
C PRO A 66 9.04 -10.32 -7.98
N GLU A 67 10.36 -10.26 -7.72
CA GLU A 67 11.02 -11.01 -6.65
C GLU A 67 10.62 -10.56 -5.24
N VAL A 68 10.08 -9.35 -5.07
CA VAL A 68 9.62 -8.85 -3.75
C VAL A 68 8.19 -9.30 -3.42
N LYS A 69 7.49 -9.95 -4.34
CA LYS A 69 6.10 -10.40 -4.17
C LYS A 69 5.92 -11.30 -2.95
N GLU A 70 6.76 -12.34 -2.82
CA GLU A 70 6.67 -13.28 -1.69
C GLU A 70 6.93 -12.57 -0.36
N GLN A 71 7.87 -11.62 -0.33
CA GLN A 71 8.16 -10.84 0.86
C GLN A 71 6.97 -9.98 1.28
N VAL A 72 6.35 -9.25 0.35
CA VAL A 72 5.12 -8.46 0.60
C VAL A 72 3.99 -9.34 1.14
N GLN A 73 3.76 -10.50 0.51
CA GLN A 73 2.70 -11.43 0.90
C GLN A 73 2.95 -12.04 2.28
N SER A 74 4.20 -12.40 2.61
CA SER A 74 4.57 -12.90 3.94
C SER A 74 4.30 -11.88 5.06
N MET A 75 4.33 -10.59 4.72
CA MET A 75 4.01 -9.50 5.62
C MET A 75 2.51 -9.19 5.70
N GLY A 76 1.66 -9.99 5.04
CA GLY A 76 0.19 -9.89 5.08
C GLY A 76 -0.40 -8.80 4.19
N ALA A 77 0.35 -8.29 3.21
CA ALA A 77 -0.14 -7.33 2.23
C ALA A 77 -0.51 -7.99 0.90
N GLU A 78 -1.50 -7.41 0.21
CA GLU A 78 -1.89 -7.79 -1.15
C GLU A 78 -0.89 -7.17 -2.15
N PHE A 79 -0.16 -8.00 -2.90
CA PHE A 79 0.72 -7.53 -3.98
C PHE A 79 -0.10 -7.29 -5.25
N LEU A 80 -0.12 -6.05 -5.73
CA LEU A 80 -0.82 -5.69 -6.96
C LEU A 80 0.08 -5.98 -8.16
N GLU A 81 -0.44 -6.74 -9.11
CA GLU A 81 0.27 -7.08 -10.34
C GLU A 81 -0.26 -6.24 -11.50
N LEU A 82 0.64 -5.76 -12.35
CA LEU A 82 0.29 -5.28 -13.67
C LEU A 82 0.31 -6.45 -14.62
N ASP A 83 -0.80 -6.66 -15.33
CA ASP A 83 -0.86 -7.64 -16.42
C ASP A 83 -0.16 -7.05 -17.66
N PHE A 84 1.17 -6.91 -17.57
CA PHE A 84 2.00 -6.30 -18.59
C PHE A 84 3.30 -7.12 -18.74
N LYS A 85 3.47 -7.75 -19.90
CA LYS A 85 4.65 -8.56 -20.23
C LYS A 85 5.81 -7.67 -20.70
N GLU A 86 6.44 -6.97 -19.76
CA GLU A 86 7.78 -6.41 -19.97
C GLU A 86 8.71 -6.99 -18.89
N GLU A 87 9.89 -7.47 -19.28
CA GLU A 87 10.88 -7.99 -18.33
C GLU A 87 11.40 -6.84 -17.45
N ALA A 88 10.76 -6.66 -16.29
CA ALA A 88 11.19 -5.70 -15.28
C ALA A 88 12.46 -6.12 -14.51
N GLY A 89 13.15 -7.17 -14.96
CA GLY A 89 14.33 -7.73 -14.33
C GLY A 89 15.61 -6.95 -14.65
N SER A 90 16.31 -6.53 -13.60
CA SER A 90 17.74 -6.27 -13.62
C SER A 90 18.42 -7.44 -12.91
N GLY A 91 19.53 -7.93 -13.45
CA GLY A 91 20.30 -9.01 -12.82
C GLY A 91 20.99 -8.60 -11.50
N ASP A 92 20.81 -7.35 -11.04
CA ASP A 92 21.49 -6.75 -9.89
C ASP A 92 20.55 -6.31 -8.75
N GLY A 93 19.23 -6.52 -8.88
CA GLY A 93 18.24 -6.27 -7.82
C GLY A 93 17.67 -4.84 -7.73
N TYR A 94 18.01 -3.95 -8.66
CA TYR A 94 17.49 -2.57 -8.73
C TYR A 94 16.41 -2.37 -9.80
N ALA A 95 15.42 -1.51 -9.54
CA ALA A 95 14.39 -1.22 -10.53
C ALA A 95 14.96 -0.52 -11.79
N LYS A 96 14.53 -0.95 -12.98
CA LYS A 96 14.79 -0.24 -14.25
C LYS A 96 13.70 0.81 -14.51
N VAL A 97 14.01 1.82 -15.32
CA VAL A 97 13.01 2.74 -15.86
C VAL A 97 12.12 1.97 -16.85
N MET A 98 10.82 2.03 -16.66
CA MET A 98 9.83 1.27 -17.45
C MET A 98 9.36 2.06 -18.67
N SER A 99 8.76 1.38 -19.65
CA SER A 99 8.21 2.00 -20.86
C SER A 99 7.05 2.94 -20.55
N GLU A 100 6.76 3.90 -21.45
CA GLU A 100 5.60 4.80 -21.29
C GLU A 100 4.27 4.02 -21.21
N ALA A 101 4.18 2.87 -21.88
CA ALA A 101 3.01 2.01 -21.83
C ALA A 101 2.84 1.36 -20.44
N PHE A 102 3.93 0.93 -19.83
CA PHE A 102 3.94 0.43 -18.45
C PHE A 102 3.56 1.53 -17.45
N ILE A 103 4.14 2.73 -17.57
CA ILE A 103 3.80 3.87 -16.71
C ILE A 103 2.30 4.21 -16.81
N LYS A 104 1.74 4.14 -18.02
CA LYS A 104 0.30 4.36 -18.22
C LYS A 104 -0.56 3.26 -17.58
N ALA A 105 -0.14 2.01 -17.64
CA ALA A 105 -0.81 0.88 -17.00
C ALA A 105 -0.70 0.97 -15.46
N GLU A 106 0.47 1.34 -14.93
CA GLU A 106 0.70 1.61 -13.50
C GLU A 106 -0.24 2.69 -12.99
N MET A 107 -0.34 3.81 -13.69
CA MET A 107 -1.26 4.91 -13.35
C MET A 107 -2.74 4.50 -13.40
N ALA A 108 -3.09 3.46 -14.17
CA ALA A 108 -4.44 2.91 -14.23
C ALA A 108 -4.73 1.87 -13.13
N LEU A 109 -3.71 1.12 -12.70
CA LEU A 109 -3.78 0.16 -11.59
C LEU A 109 -3.82 0.86 -10.23
N LEU A 110 -3.04 1.93 -10.08
CA LEU A 110 -3.13 2.80 -8.93
C LEU A 110 -4.57 3.34 -8.86
N PRO A 111 -5.27 3.19 -7.73
CA PRO A 111 -6.69 3.43 -7.63
C PRO A 111 -6.95 4.85 -8.12
N PRO A 112 -7.92 5.03 -9.03
CA PRO A 112 -8.14 6.31 -9.70
C PRO A 112 -8.30 7.39 -8.65
N ARG A 113 -7.33 8.32 -8.62
CA ARG A 113 -7.29 9.59 -7.88
C ARG A 113 -8.49 9.76 -6.94
N GLN A 114 -8.40 9.15 -5.75
CA GLN A 114 -9.39 9.13 -4.66
C GLN A 114 -10.67 9.95 -4.94
N LYS A 115 -11.59 9.42 -5.76
CA LYS A 115 -12.95 9.97 -5.81
C LYS A 115 -13.56 9.65 -4.44
N ARG A 116 -13.57 10.66 -3.57
CA ARG A 116 -14.19 10.67 -2.24
C ARG A 116 -15.53 9.92 -2.27
N SER A 117 -15.54 8.65 -1.86
CA SER A 117 -16.70 8.07 -1.21
C SER A 117 -16.59 8.40 0.28
N ILE A 118 -16.86 9.66 0.61
CA ILE A 118 -17.36 9.97 1.95
C ILE A 118 -18.73 9.29 1.99
N SER A 119 -18.73 8.01 2.40
CA SER A 119 -19.95 7.26 2.69
C SER A 119 -20.78 8.11 3.64
N SER A 120 -21.96 8.51 3.17
CA SER A 120 -22.97 9.32 3.84
C SER A 120 -23.63 8.61 5.03
N SER A 121 -22.95 7.65 5.66
CA SER A 121 -23.47 6.83 6.74
C SER A 121 -23.32 7.44 8.14
N LEU A 122 -22.84 8.69 8.24
CA LEU A 122 -22.82 9.49 9.48
C LEU A 122 -23.82 10.66 9.44
N ARG A 123 -25.00 10.42 8.85
CA ARG A 123 -26.21 11.21 9.10
C ARG A 123 -27.29 10.29 9.64
N ARG A 124 -27.16 9.89 10.90
CA ARG A 124 -28.28 9.67 11.83
C ARG A 124 -27.79 9.99 13.22
#